data_AF-A0A1I6Q0E8-F1
#
_entry.id   AF-A0A1I6Q0E8-F1
#
_cell.length_a   1.000
_cell.length_b   1.000
_cell.length_c   1.000
_cell.angle_alpha   90.00
_cell.angle_beta   90.00
_cell.angle_gamma   90.00
#
_symmetry.space_group_name_H-M   'P 1'
#
loop_
_entity.id
_entity.type
_entity.pdbx_description
1 polymer ?
#
loop_
_entity_poly.entity_id
_entity_poly.type
_entity_poly.pdbx_seq_one_letter_code
_entity_poly.pdbx_strand_id
1 'polypeptide(L)'
;MMNTKNLLAVFVIAILGLSSMNAQEMDHSKMKKDTTKMMDHSKMEMKEMYTCPMHADVKSDKPGDCSKCGMELKKMEMKPSYTCSMHPEVVSDKKGECPKCGMKLVVKKKEMEKKSEHKHH
;
A
#
# COMPACT_ATOMS: atom_id res chain seq x y z
N MET A 1 -61.29 -3.16 33.81
CA MET A 1 -60.53 -2.04 34.40
C MET A 1 -59.06 -2.42 34.37
N MET A 2 -58.33 -2.01 33.34
CA MET A 2 -56.92 -2.34 33.18
C MET A 2 -56.09 -1.38 34.04
N ASN A 3 -55.29 -1.98 34.91
CA ASN A 3 -54.55 -1.32 35.97
C ASN A 3 -53.61 -0.27 35.35
N THR A 4 -53.61 0.95 35.88
CA THR A 4 -52.88 2.13 35.36
C THR A 4 -51.38 1.88 35.13
N LYS A 5 -50.81 0.86 35.77
CA LYS A 5 -49.44 0.37 35.55
C LYS A 5 -49.23 -0.26 34.17
N ASN A 6 -50.21 -0.99 33.64
CA ASN A 6 -50.14 -1.61 32.31
C ASN A 6 -50.43 -0.59 31.20
N LEU A 7 -51.22 0.46 31.49
CA LEU A 7 -51.48 1.54 30.56
C LEU A 7 -50.20 2.36 30.29
N LEU A 8 -49.43 2.65 31.33
CA LEU A 8 -48.17 3.39 31.22
C LEU A 8 -47.11 2.59 30.44
N ALA A 9 -47.09 1.25 30.57
CA ALA A 9 -46.19 0.38 29.82
C ALA A 9 -46.52 0.31 28.31
N VAL A 10 -47.81 0.30 27.92
CA VAL A 10 -48.22 0.29 26.50
C VAL A 10 -47.89 1.62 25.80
N PHE A 11 -48.00 2.74 26.52
CA PHE A 11 -47.62 4.05 25.99
C PHE A 11 -46.11 4.18 25.73
N VAL A 12 -45.26 3.63 26.59
CA VAL A 12 -43.79 3.65 26.39
C VAL A 12 -43.37 2.79 25.20
N ILE A 13 -44.02 1.64 24.98
CA ILE A 13 -43.75 0.76 23.83
C ILE A 13 -44.21 1.40 22.50
N ALA A 14 -45.33 2.13 22.51
CA ALA A 14 -45.82 2.84 21.32
C ALA A 14 -44.93 4.02 20.89
N ILE A 15 -44.27 4.70 21.83
CA ILE A 15 -43.37 5.82 21.54
C ILE A 15 -42.01 5.34 21.00
N LEU A 16 -41.53 4.17 21.45
CA LEU A 16 -40.30 3.55 20.93
C LEU A 16 -40.50 2.83 19.58
N GLY A 17 -41.74 2.50 19.21
CA GLY A 17 -42.07 1.72 18.01
C GLY A 17 -42.30 2.51 16.72
N LEU A 18 -42.24 3.85 16.74
CA LEU A 18 -42.61 4.71 15.59
C LEU A 18 -41.47 5.57 15.02
N SER A 19 -40.20 5.24 15.31
CA SER A 19 -39.09 5.74 14.48
C SER A 19 -38.91 4.84 13.27
N SER A 20 -39.86 4.99 12.36
CA SER A 20 -39.73 5.05 10.91
C SER A 20 -38.73 4.12 10.22
N MET A 21 -39.33 3.19 9.48
CA MET A 21 -38.94 2.77 8.14
C MET A 21 -38.21 3.90 7.40
N ASN A 22 -36.95 3.68 7.03
CA ASN A 22 -36.34 4.41 5.93
C ASN A 22 -36.73 3.72 4.63
N ALA A 23 -37.20 4.54 3.69
CA ALA A 23 -37.63 4.18 2.37
C ALA A 23 -36.56 3.40 1.60
N GLN A 24 -37.03 2.47 0.77
CA GLN A 24 -36.29 1.82 -0.29
C GLN A 24 -35.95 2.87 -1.36
N GLU A 25 -34.80 3.53 -1.21
CA GLU A 25 -34.12 4.23 -2.31
C GLU A 25 -33.26 3.19 -3.06
N MET A 26 -33.33 3.23 -4.39
CA MET A 26 -32.62 2.31 -5.29
C MET A 26 -31.12 2.62 -5.24
N ASP A 27 -30.42 2.12 -4.22
CA ASP A 27 -28.96 2.18 -4.17
C ASP A 27 -28.35 0.98 -4.88
N HIS A 28 -27.45 1.31 -5.79
CA HIS A 28 -26.76 0.37 -6.66
C HIS A 28 -26.14 -0.77 -5.87
N SER A 29 -26.60 -1.99 -6.18
CA SER A 29 -25.91 -3.27 -6.04
C SER A 29 -24.62 -3.20 -5.21
N LYS A 30 -24.79 -3.40 -3.90
CA LYS A 30 -23.74 -3.61 -2.92
C LYS A 30 -22.91 -4.83 -3.31
N MET A 31 -21.88 -4.60 -4.13
CA MET A 31 -20.72 -5.48 -4.21
C MET A 31 -20.08 -5.48 -2.81
N LYS A 32 -20.46 -6.46 -1.99
CA LYS A 32 -19.74 -6.83 -0.77
C LYS A 32 -18.35 -7.28 -1.23
N LYS A 33 -17.38 -6.37 -1.22
CA LYS A 33 -15.97 -6.75 -1.20
C LYS A 33 -15.68 -7.21 0.22
N ASP A 34 -16.01 -8.47 0.47
CA ASP A 34 -15.40 -9.25 1.53
C ASP A 34 -13.88 -9.13 1.37
N THR A 35 -13.32 -8.30 2.24
CA THR A 35 -12.07 -8.50 2.97
C THR A 35 -11.08 -9.47 2.33
N THR A 36 -10.63 -9.15 1.12
CA THR A 36 -9.32 -9.61 0.66
C THR A 36 -8.39 -8.44 0.90
N LYS A 37 -7.59 -8.56 1.96
CA LYS A 37 -6.37 -7.80 2.30
C LYS A 37 -5.75 -7.17 1.05
N MET A 38 -6.24 -6.01 0.63
CA MET A 38 -5.66 -5.28 -0.49
C MET A 38 -4.39 -4.69 0.06
N MET A 39 -3.26 -5.24 -0.39
CA MET A 39 -1.93 -4.81 -0.01
C MET A 39 -1.79 -3.34 -0.39
N ASP A 40 -1.93 -2.49 0.62
CA ASP A 40 -1.60 -1.08 0.56
C ASP A 40 -0.10 -0.96 0.24
N HIS A 41 0.21 -0.64 -1.01
CA HIS A 41 1.57 -0.37 -1.47
C HIS A 41 2.01 1.07 -1.14
N SER A 42 1.36 1.78 -0.22
CA SER A 42 1.58 3.22 -0.02
C SER A 42 2.58 3.57 1.07
N LYS A 43 3.19 2.59 1.76
CA LYS A 43 4.32 2.84 2.65
C LYS A 43 5.51 1.94 2.30
N MET A 44 6.18 2.26 1.21
CA MET A 44 7.55 1.78 1.03
C MET A 44 8.42 2.48 2.07
N GLU A 45 8.81 1.74 3.11
CA GLU A 45 9.95 2.13 3.93
C GLU A 45 11.18 2.16 3.02
N MET A 46 11.63 3.37 2.69
CA MET A 46 12.87 3.60 1.95
C MET A 46 14.01 3.14 2.85
N LYS A 47 14.46 1.90 2.66
CA LYS A 47 15.58 1.36 3.42
C LYS A 47 16.82 2.16 3.05
N GLU A 48 17.34 2.91 4.01
CA GLU A 48 18.58 3.65 3.85
C GLU A 48 19.72 2.64 3.69
N MET A 49 20.40 2.69 2.54
CA MET A 49 21.51 1.79 2.27
C MET A 49 22.79 2.60 2.11
N TYR A 50 23.87 2.08 2.68
CA TYR A 50 25.18 2.69 2.71
C TYR A 50 26.13 1.85 1.87
N THR A 51 27.03 2.49 1.14
CA THR A 51 27.98 1.82 0.25
C THR A 51 29.38 2.38 0.41
N CYS A 52 30.39 1.54 0.24
CA CYS A 52 31.76 2.03 0.23
C CYS A 52 32.04 2.71 -1.13
N PRO A 53 32.57 3.95 -1.16
CA PRO A 53 32.91 4.63 -2.41
C PRO A 53 34.02 3.93 -3.19
N MET A 54 34.85 3.12 -2.52
CA MET A 54 35.94 2.35 -3.14
C MET A 54 35.53 0.91 -3.48
N HIS A 55 34.51 0.38 -2.80
CA HIS A 55 34.07 -1.00 -2.96
C HIS A 55 32.54 -1.05 -3.09
N ALA A 56 32.03 -0.92 -4.32
CA ALA A 56 30.60 -0.90 -4.62
C ALA A 56 29.86 -2.19 -4.20
N ASP A 57 30.61 -3.28 -4.00
CA ASP A 57 30.09 -4.56 -3.51
C ASP A 57 29.77 -4.55 -2.01
N VAL A 58 30.37 -3.62 -1.25
CA VAL A 58 30.16 -3.49 0.19
C VAL A 58 28.97 -2.58 0.43
N LYS A 59 27.86 -3.19 0.86
CA LYS A 59 26.61 -2.49 1.16
C LYS A 59 26.14 -2.82 2.57
N SER A 60 25.59 -1.83 3.27
CA SER A 60 25.12 -1.95 4.65
C SER A 60 23.77 -1.24 4.80
N ASP A 61 22.91 -1.77 5.67
CA ASP A 61 21.66 -1.11 6.07
C ASP A 61 21.87 -0.04 7.17
N LYS A 62 23.12 0.13 7.63
CA LYS A 62 23.49 1.06 8.70
C LYS A 62 24.72 1.88 8.32
N PRO A 63 24.85 3.11 8.84
CA PRO A 63 26.08 3.88 8.73
C PRO A 63 27.23 3.17 9.44
N GLY A 64 28.47 3.51 9.07
CA GLY A 64 29.68 2.97 9.66
C GLY A 64 30.81 2.86 8.64
N ASP A 65 31.84 2.11 8.99
CA ASP A 65 33.04 1.95 8.17
C ASP A 65 33.01 0.70 7.30
N CYS A 66 33.65 0.79 6.15
CA CYS A 66 33.80 -0.32 5.23
C CYS A 66 34.70 -1.40 5.83
N SER A 67 34.19 -2.63 5.93
CA SER A 67 34.94 -3.77 6.48
C SER A 67 36.17 -4.19 5.66
N LYS A 68 36.33 -3.68 4.42
CA LYS A 68 37.48 -3.98 3.57
C LYS A 68 38.62 -2.96 3.68
N CYS A 69 38.29 -1.68 3.80
CA CYS A 69 39.28 -0.60 3.73
C CYS A 69 39.21 0.40 4.88
N GLY A 70 38.27 0.24 5.82
CA GLY A 70 38.10 1.11 6.98
C GLY A 70 37.56 2.51 6.66
N MET A 71 37.20 2.80 5.41
CA MET A 71 36.64 4.09 5.01
C MET A 71 35.13 4.17 5.28
N GLU A 72 34.66 5.34 5.70
CA GLU A 72 33.23 5.60 5.95
C GLU A 72 32.34 5.25 4.73
N LEU A 73 31.24 4.55 5.00
CA LEU A 73 30.23 4.22 4.01
C LEU A 73 29.34 5.44 3.71
N LYS A 74 29.16 5.74 2.42
CA LYS A 74 28.27 6.82 1.98
C LYS A 74 26.84 6.33 1.80
N LYS A 75 25.87 7.14 2.23
CA LYS A 75 24.44 6.90 2.00
C LYS A 75 24.13 6.92 0.50
N MET A 76 23.48 5.86 0.01
CA MET A 76 22.91 5.80 -1.33
C MET A 76 21.48 6.36 -1.30
N GLU A 77 21.22 7.34 -2.14
CA GLU A 77 19.85 7.80 -2.39
C GLU A 77 19.15 6.84 -3.36
N MET A 78 18.37 5.89 -2.82
CA MET A 78 17.52 5.03 -3.64
C MET A 78 16.24 5.77 -4.03
N LYS A 79 16.31 6.58 -5.08
CA LYS A 79 15.11 7.15 -5.70
C LYS A 79 14.30 6.01 -6.32
N PRO A 80 13.03 5.80 -5.91
CA PRO A 80 12.18 4.81 -6.55
C PRO A 80 11.94 5.24 -7.99
N SER A 81 12.27 4.38 -8.94
CA SER A 81 11.83 4.56 -10.32
C SER A 81 10.51 3.83 -10.51
N TYR A 82 9.66 4.36 -11.38
CA TYR A 82 8.35 3.83 -11.71
C TYR A 82 8.37 3.41 -13.17
N THR A 83 7.78 2.27 -13.49
CA THR A 83 7.71 1.74 -14.85
C THR A 83 6.31 1.26 -15.18
N CYS A 84 5.95 1.23 -16.46
CA CYS A 84 4.66 0.69 -16.87
C CYS A 84 4.77 -0.81 -17.10
N SER A 85 3.89 -1.61 -16.48
CA SER A 85 3.88 -3.07 -16.65
C SER A 85 3.66 -3.52 -18.09
N MET A 86 2.97 -2.71 -18.90
CA MET A 86 2.72 -3.00 -20.32
C MET A 86 3.76 -2.37 -21.25
N HIS A 87 4.40 -1.29 -20.80
CA HIS A 87 5.37 -0.53 -21.60
C HIS A 87 6.65 -0.36 -20.77
N PRO A 88 7.50 -1.39 -20.71
CA PRO A 88 8.71 -1.36 -19.87
C PRO A 88 9.71 -0.29 -20.32
N GLU A 89 9.61 0.22 -21.56
CA GLU A 89 10.37 1.39 -22.00
C GLU A 89 9.96 2.70 -21.31
N VAL A 90 8.77 2.76 -20.70
CA VAL A 90 8.32 3.92 -19.95
C VAL A 90 8.86 3.82 -18.53
N VAL A 91 9.82 4.68 -18.20
CA VAL A 91 10.40 4.83 -16.87
C VAL A 91 10.23 6.29 -16.41
N SER A 92 9.82 6.49 -15.16
CA SER A 92 9.64 7.81 -14.56
C SER A 92 10.21 7.82 -13.14
N ASP A 93 10.78 8.95 -12.72
CA ASP A 93 11.21 9.15 -11.32
C ASP A 93 10.04 9.52 -10.38
N LYS A 94 8.85 9.70 -10.94
CA LYS A 94 7.66 10.15 -10.21
C LYS A 94 6.53 9.14 -10.36
N LYS A 95 5.73 9.04 -9.29
CA LYS A 95 4.42 8.39 -9.33
C LYS A 95 3.53 9.10 -10.36
N GLY A 96 2.78 8.33 -11.14
CA GLY A 96 1.92 8.85 -12.18
C GLY A 96 1.33 7.76 -13.06
N GLU A 97 0.78 8.17 -14.20
CA GLU A 97 0.17 7.31 -15.19
C GLU A 97 1.07 7.19 -16.42
N CYS A 98 1.02 6.03 -17.08
CA CYS A 98 1.76 5.79 -18.30
C CYS A 98 1.18 6.66 -19.43
N PRO A 99 1.99 7.47 -20.13
CA PRO A 99 1.51 8.33 -21.22
C PRO A 99 1.06 7.52 -22.45
N LYS A 100 1.38 6.23 -22.53
CA LYS A 100 1.00 5.37 -23.66
C LYS A 100 -0.34 4.68 -23.47
N CYS A 101 -0.67 4.25 -22.24
CA CYS A 101 -1.88 3.46 -21.99
C CYS A 101 -2.74 3.97 -20.82
N GLY A 102 -2.35 5.06 -20.15
CA GLY A 102 -3.08 5.63 -19.01
C GLY A 102 -3.04 4.77 -17.74
N MET A 103 -2.39 3.60 -17.75
CA MET A 103 -2.29 2.76 -16.55
C MET A 103 -1.31 3.36 -15.54
N LYS A 104 -1.59 3.19 -14.24
CA LYS A 104 -0.69 3.62 -13.16
C LYS A 104 0.68 2.95 -13.29
N LEU A 105 1.74 3.75 -13.17
CA LEU A 105 3.10 3.24 -13.14
C LEU A 105 3.37 2.49 -11.84
N VAL A 106 4.04 1.36 -11.93
CA VAL A 106 4.43 0.51 -10.80
C VAL A 106 5.86 0.79 -10.38
N VAL A 107 6.18 0.68 -9.09
CA VAL A 107 7.55 0.91 -8.60
C VAL A 107 8.46 -0.19 -9.13
N LYS A 108 9.48 0.21 -9.87
CA LYS A 108 10.63 -0.62 -10.18
C LYS A 108 11.57 -0.61 -8.97
N LYS A 109 11.48 -1.65 -8.14
CA LYS A 109 12.51 -1.89 -7.13
C LYS A 109 13.82 -2.11 -7.89
N LYS A 110 14.85 -1.33 -7.57
CA LYS A 110 16.23 -1.71 -7.93
C LYS A 110 16.59 -2.86 -7.01
N GLU A 111 16.02 -4.03 -7.28
CA GLU A 111 16.52 -5.27 -6.70
C GLU A 111 17.96 -5.37 -7.16
N MET A 112 18.87 -5.21 -6.21
CA MET A 112 20.26 -5.58 -6.41
C MET A 112 20.19 -7.06 -6.73
N GLU A 113 20.26 -7.38 -8.03
CA GLU A 113 20.06 -8.72 -8.56
C GLU A 113 20.89 -9.69 -7.73
N LYS A 114 20.21 -10.50 -6.91
CA LYS A 114 20.73 -11.84 -6.65
C LYS A 114 20.78 -12.47 -8.03
N LYS A 115 21.99 -12.62 -8.57
CA LYS A 115 22.31 -13.44 -9.73
C LYS A 115 21.57 -14.77 -9.57
N SER A 116 20.37 -14.87 -10.12
CA SER A 116 19.72 -16.14 -10.39
C SER A 116 20.41 -16.64 -11.63
N GLU A 117 21.28 -17.61 -11.42
CA GLU A 117 22.00 -18.33 -12.45
C GLU A 117 20.99 -18.95 -13.41
N HIS A 118 20.65 -18.24 -14.49
CA HIS A 118 19.98 -18.83 -15.64
C HIS A 118 21.03 -19.66 -16.37
N LYS A 119 21.16 -20.92 -15.96
CA LYS A 119 21.88 -21.93 -16.72
C LYS A 119 21.08 -22.18 -18.00
N HIS A 120 21.45 -21.50 -19.08
CA HIS A 120 21.02 -21.91 -20.41
C HIS A 120 22.06 -22.90 -20.93
N HIS A 121 21.60 -24.15 -21.11
CA HIS A 121 22.32 -25.31 -21.66
C HIS A 121 23.57 -25.76 -20.88
#